data_AF-A0A527ZIB2-F1
#
_entry.id   AF-A0A527ZIB2-F1
#
_cell.length_a   1.000
_cell.length_b   1.000
_cell.length_c   1.000
_cell.angle_alpha   90.00
_cell.angle_beta   90.00
_cell.angle_gamma   90.00
#
_symmetry.space_group_name_H-M   'P 1'
#
loop_
_entity.id
_entity.type
_entity.pdbx_description
1 polymer ?
#
loop_
_entity_poly.entity_id
_entity_poly.type
_entity_poly.pdbx_seq_one_letter_code
_entity_poly.pdbx_strand_id
1 'polypeptide(L)'
;AQAKETFPGRAVLVALDAGREEIHAALYDEASVLIYGPVVTTLSQATAMAVDRSPVMAGTATSQIAASVGRAFDIGPTSATADIAMYARLAATKGEGEKPKPLYLRGADAKPQAGFILSRKKAGKKD
;
A
#
# COMPACT_ATOMS: atom_id res chain seq x y z
N ALA A 1 1.75 -12.33 3.65
CA ALA A 1 2.83 -13.27 4.06
C ALA A 1 3.12 -13.17 5.55
N GLN A 2 3.65 -12.06 6.08
CA GLN A 2 3.97 -11.96 7.52
C GLN A 2 2.77 -12.16 8.46
N ALA A 3 1.63 -11.50 8.22
CA ALA A 3 0.42 -11.76 9.01
C ALA A 3 -0.04 -13.23 8.96
N LYS A 4 0.21 -13.94 7.85
CA LYS A 4 -0.13 -15.36 7.69
C LYS A 4 0.71 -16.28 8.58
N GLU A 5 1.95 -15.90 8.93
CA GLU A 5 2.79 -16.69 9.83
C GLU A 5 2.16 -16.79 11.23
N THR A 6 1.52 -15.71 11.69
CA THR A 6 0.83 -15.67 12.99
C THR A 6 -0.63 -16.14 12.89
N PHE A 7 -1.30 -15.86 11.77
CA PHE A 7 -2.71 -16.15 11.57
C PHE A 7 -2.92 -16.98 10.29
N PRO A 8 -2.54 -18.27 10.27
CA PRO A 8 -2.69 -19.12 9.10
C PRO A 8 -4.17 -19.37 8.78
N GLY A 9 -4.52 -19.38 7.49
CA GLY A 9 -5.88 -19.68 7.02
C GLY A 9 -6.91 -18.59 7.33
N ARG A 10 -6.47 -17.36 7.64
CA ARG A 10 -7.35 -16.22 7.89
C ARG A 10 -7.24 -15.22 6.73
N ALA A 11 -8.37 -14.66 6.33
CA ALA A 11 -8.40 -13.49 5.45
C ALA A 11 -7.64 -12.32 6.10
N VAL A 12 -6.96 -11.52 5.28
CA VAL A 12 -6.13 -10.39 5.74
C VAL A 12 -6.50 -9.13 4.96
N LEU A 13 -6.87 -8.07 5.68
CA LEU A 13 -6.97 -6.73 5.12
C LEU A 13 -5.69 -5.95 5.46
N VAL A 14 -4.88 -5.69 4.45
CA VAL A 14 -3.72 -4.81 4.56
C VAL A 14 -4.18 -3.40 4.24
N ALA A 15 -3.97 -2.47 5.16
CA ALA A 15 -4.34 -1.07 5.02
C ALA A 15 -3.19 -0.16 5.47
N LEU A 16 -2.72 0.68 4.55
CA LEU A 16 -1.66 1.67 4.80
C LEU A 16 -2.24 3.06 4.72
N ASP A 17 -1.97 3.89 5.72
CA ASP A 17 -2.26 5.33 5.66
C ASP A 17 -1.43 5.95 4.53
N ALA A 18 -2.10 6.54 3.55
CA ALA A 18 -1.48 7.17 2.38
C ALA A 18 -1.47 8.72 2.48
N GLY A 19 -1.93 9.26 3.61
CA GLY A 19 -2.17 10.69 3.82
C GLY A 19 -3.31 11.24 2.95
N ARG A 20 -3.68 12.51 3.17
CA ARG A 20 -4.76 13.20 2.42
C ARG A 20 -6.08 12.43 2.41
N GLU A 21 -6.47 11.88 3.55
CA GLU A 21 -7.70 11.08 3.72
C GLU A 21 -7.78 9.82 2.85
N GLU A 22 -6.65 9.35 2.30
CA GLU A 22 -6.54 8.14 1.50
C GLU A 22 -5.91 6.99 2.29
N ILE A 23 -6.39 5.78 2.02
CA ILE A 23 -5.82 4.52 2.50
C ILE A 23 -5.46 3.67 1.29
N HIS A 24 -4.24 3.13 1.24
CA HIS A 24 -3.91 2.06 0.31
C HIS A 24 -4.32 0.73 0.91
N ALA A 25 -5.23 0.01 0.25
CA ALA A 25 -5.80 -1.23 0.76
C ALA A 25 -5.66 -2.38 -0.22
N ALA A 26 -5.48 -3.58 0.33
CA ALA A 26 -5.60 -4.85 -0.38
C ALA A 26 -6.20 -5.91 0.57
N LEU A 27 -7.19 -6.64 0.08
CA LEU A 27 -7.82 -7.75 0.80
C LEU A 27 -7.39 -9.07 0.19
N TYR A 28 -6.90 -9.95 1.04
CA TYR A 28 -6.52 -11.31 0.71
C TYR A 28 -7.43 -12.29 1.43
N ASP A 29 -7.80 -13.38 0.76
CA ASP A 29 -8.58 -14.46 1.35
C ASP A 29 -7.71 -15.39 2.24
N GLU A 30 -8.33 -16.43 2.78
CA GLU A 30 -7.72 -17.44 3.64
C GLU A 30 -6.58 -18.22 2.96
N ALA A 31 -6.64 -18.35 1.63
CA ALA A 31 -5.60 -18.95 0.81
C ALA A 31 -4.45 -17.96 0.49
N SER A 32 -4.57 -16.70 0.92
CA SER A 32 -3.68 -15.59 0.58
C SER A 32 -3.75 -15.16 -0.88
N VAL A 33 -4.87 -15.41 -1.54
CA VAL A 33 -5.18 -14.89 -2.88
C VAL A 33 -5.74 -13.49 -2.74
N LEU A 34 -5.28 -12.59 -3.59
CA LEU A 34 -5.76 -11.21 -3.67
C LEU A 34 -7.19 -11.21 -4.24
N ILE A 35 -8.16 -10.76 -3.44
CA ILE A 35 -9.58 -10.72 -3.82
C ILE A 35 -10.09 -9.29 -4.05
N TYR A 36 -9.39 -8.28 -3.53
CA TYR A 36 -9.69 -6.88 -3.80
C TYR A 36 -8.44 -5.99 -3.64
N GLY A 37 -8.30 -4.99 -4.52
CA GLY A 37 -7.13 -4.11 -4.59
C GLY A 37 -5.93 -4.76 -5.31
N PRO A 38 -4.69 -4.25 -5.11
CA PRO A 38 -4.36 -3.04 -4.36
C PRO A 38 -5.03 -1.79 -4.93
N VAL A 39 -5.58 -0.92 -4.07
CA VAL A 39 -6.37 0.25 -4.48
C VAL A 39 -6.22 1.40 -3.49
N VAL A 40 -6.48 2.63 -3.96
CA VAL A 40 -6.73 3.79 -3.09
C VAL A 40 -8.18 3.75 -2.63
N THR A 41 -8.42 3.81 -1.33
CA THR A 41 -9.75 3.79 -0.72
C THR A 41 -9.84 4.82 0.39
N THR A 42 -11.03 4.97 0.97
CA THR A 42 -11.29 5.87 2.10
C THR A 42 -11.38 5.08 3.41
N LEU A 43 -11.27 5.76 4.55
CA LEU A 43 -11.52 5.16 5.87
C LEU A 43 -12.87 4.45 5.93
N SER A 44 -13.94 5.09 5.45
CA SER A 44 -15.30 4.52 5.48
C SER A 44 -15.40 3.21 4.70
N GLN A 45 -14.81 3.15 3.49
CA GLN A 45 -14.79 1.94 2.68
C GLN A 45 -13.93 0.84 3.31
N ALA A 46 -12.77 1.19 3.88
CA ALA A 46 -11.92 0.23 4.59
C ALA A 46 -12.62 -0.36 5.84
N THR A 47 -13.31 0.49 6.62
CA THR A 47 -14.15 0.10 7.75
C THR A 47 -15.27 -0.85 7.29
N ALA A 48 -15.96 -0.56 6.19
CA ALA A 48 -17.00 -1.44 5.64
C ALA A 48 -16.45 -2.82 5.27
N MET A 49 -15.29 -2.88 4.59
CA MET A 49 -14.61 -4.15 4.29
C MET A 49 -14.23 -4.92 5.57
N ALA A 50 -13.72 -4.23 6.58
CA ALA A 50 -13.34 -4.83 7.85
C ALA A 50 -14.54 -5.39 8.63
N VAL A 51 -15.70 -4.72 8.56
CA VAL A 51 -16.95 -5.20 9.17
C VAL A 51 -17.46 -6.44 8.45
N ASP A 52 -17.58 -6.38 7.12
CA ASP A 52 -18.13 -7.46 6.28
C ASP A 52 -17.31 -8.75 6.37
N ARG A 53 -15.98 -8.65 6.37
CA ARG A 53 -15.09 -9.81 6.24
C ARG A 53 -14.48 -10.28 7.55
N SER A 54 -14.53 -9.45 8.61
CA SER A 54 -13.86 -9.71 9.88
C SER A 54 -12.41 -10.27 9.74
N PRO A 55 -11.57 -9.65 8.89
CA PRO A 55 -10.24 -10.18 8.58
C PRO A 55 -9.24 -9.89 9.72
N VAL A 56 -8.05 -10.49 9.62
CA VAL A 56 -6.87 -9.99 10.34
C VAL A 56 -6.46 -8.65 9.72
N MET A 57 -6.25 -7.65 10.55
CA MET A 57 -5.84 -6.32 10.11
C MET A 57 -4.31 -6.21 10.11
N ALA A 58 -3.73 -5.60 9.09
CA ALA A 58 -2.30 -5.30 9.03
C ALA A 58 -2.03 -3.95 8.35
N GLY A 59 -0.88 -3.36 8.66
CA GLY A 59 -0.44 -2.08 8.11
C GLY A 59 -0.80 -0.87 9.00
N THR A 60 -0.30 0.29 8.59
CA THR A 60 -0.28 1.52 9.40
C THR A 60 -1.67 2.11 9.69
N ALA A 61 -2.68 1.84 8.85
CA ALA A 61 -4.03 2.34 9.06
C ALA A 61 -4.89 1.46 10.00
N THR A 62 -4.34 0.37 10.53
CA THR A 62 -5.08 -0.60 11.36
C THR A 62 -5.78 0.05 12.55
N SER A 63 -5.06 0.86 13.32
CA SER A 63 -5.61 1.50 14.52
C SER A 63 -6.75 2.47 14.20
N GLN A 64 -6.63 3.22 13.09
CA GLN A 64 -7.65 4.17 12.63
C GLN A 64 -8.94 3.43 12.20
N ILE A 65 -8.80 2.32 11.48
CA ILE A 65 -9.95 1.50 11.06
C ILE A 65 -10.60 0.84 12.28
N ALA A 66 -9.82 0.23 13.17
CA ALA A 66 -10.34 -0.43 14.38
C ALA A 66 -11.11 0.57 15.27
N ALA A 67 -10.57 1.77 15.46
CA ALA A 67 -11.24 2.85 16.19
C ALA A 67 -12.55 3.28 15.50
N SER A 68 -12.57 3.36 14.18
CA SER A 68 -13.78 3.70 13.40
C SER A 68 -14.88 2.65 13.50
N VAL A 69 -14.53 1.36 13.64
CA VAL A 69 -15.52 0.28 13.81
C VAL A 69 -16.01 0.19 15.26
N GLY A 70 -15.17 0.55 16.23
CA GLY A 70 -15.48 0.43 17.66
C GLY A 70 -15.43 -1.02 18.18
N ARG A 71 -14.68 -1.90 17.52
CA ARG A 71 -14.45 -3.29 17.95
C ARG A 71 -12.99 -3.71 17.82
N ALA A 72 -12.60 -4.72 18.57
CA ALA A 72 -11.28 -5.34 18.43
C ALA A 72 -11.20 -6.22 17.16
N PHE A 73 -10.00 -6.27 16.58
CA PHE A 73 -9.63 -7.16 15.48
C PHE A 73 -8.41 -7.97 15.90
N ASP A 74 -8.19 -9.12 15.25
CA ASP A 74 -6.88 -9.74 15.23
C ASP A 74 -5.93 -8.83 14.44
N ILE A 75 -4.80 -8.45 15.04
CA ILE A 75 -3.86 -7.48 14.46
C ILE A 75 -2.54 -8.18 14.15
N GLY A 76 -2.18 -8.18 12.86
CA GLY A 76 -0.86 -8.53 12.37
C GLY A 76 0.12 -7.34 12.44
N PRO A 77 1.23 -7.39 11.68
CA PRO A 77 2.21 -6.30 11.66
C PRO A 77 1.60 -4.96 11.24
N THR A 78 1.91 -3.89 11.97
CA THR A 78 1.39 -2.52 11.73
C THR A 78 2.43 -1.56 11.17
N SER A 79 3.65 -2.02 10.90
CA SER A 79 4.70 -1.24 10.25
C SER A 79 4.37 -0.96 8.78
N ALA A 80 4.96 0.12 8.23
CA ALA A 80 4.77 0.50 6.82
C ALA A 80 5.33 -0.53 5.83
N THR A 81 6.28 -1.37 6.28
CA THR A 81 6.88 -2.45 5.50
C THR A 81 6.95 -3.71 6.36
N ALA A 82 7.02 -4.87 5.71
CA ALA A 82 7.27 -6.14 6.40
C ALA A 82 8.71 -6.20 6.96
N ASP A 83 8.98 -7.19 7.82
CA ASP A 83 10.35 -7.51 8.23
C ASP A 83 11.23 -7.86 7.03
N ILE A 84 12.50 -7.44 7.02
CA ILE A 84 13.40 -7.69 5.88
C ILE A 84 13.59 -9.19 5.60
N ALA A 85 13.58 -10.03 6.63
CA ALA A 85 13.67 -11.48 6.50
C ALA A 85 12.45 -12.07 5.76
N MET A 86 11.28 -11.43 5.86
CA MET A 86 10.10 -11.82 5.08
C MET A 86 10.33 -11.61 3.58
N TYR A 87 10.93 -10.48 3.18
CA TYR A 87 11.27 -10.24 1.78
C TYR A 87 12.28 -11.26 1.27
N ALA A 88 13.31 -11.57 2.06
CA ALA A 88 14.32 -12.57 1.70
C ALA A 88 13.70 -13.97 1.49
N ARG A 89 12.80 -14.40 2.40
CA ARG A 89 12.08 -15.67 2.26
C ARG A 89 11.22 -15.73 1.00
N LEU A 90 10.46 -14.66 0.73
CA LEU A 90 9.64 -14.57 -0.48
C LEU A 90 10.50 -14.58 -1.75
N ALA A 91 11.62 -13.86 -1.76
CA ALA A 91 12.54 -13.81 -2.88
C ALA A 91 13.18 -15.17 -3.17
N ALA A 92 13.57 -15.93 -2.13
CA ALA A 92 14.14 -17.27 -2.29
C ALA A 92 13.19 -18.27 -2.97
N THR A 93 11.87 -18.05 -2.86
CA THR A 93 10.86 -18.87 -3.55
C THR A 93 10.52 -18.40 -4.96
N LYS A 94 11.01 -17.23 -5.37
CA LYS A 94 10.82 -16.68 -6.72
C LYS A 94 12.00 -17.02 -7.60
N GLY A 95 11.74 -17.45 -8.84
CA GLY A 95 12.75 -17.58 -9.88
C GLY A 95 13.15 -16.23 -10.46
N GLU A 96 14.10 -16.24 -11.40
CA GLU A 96 14.40 -15.07 -12.22
C GLU A 96 13.13 -14.57 -12.93
N GLY A 97 12.98 -13.25 -13.03
CA GLY A 97 11.81 -12.61 -13.58
C GLY A 97 12.11 -11.26 -14.22
N GLU A 98 11.06 -10.58 -14.67
CA GLU A 98 11.20 -9.24 -15.25
C GLU A 98 11.75 -8.23 -14.24
N LYS A 99 12.31 -7.13 -14.77
CA LYS A 99 12.67 -5.97 -13.96
C LYS A 99 11.46 -5.47 -13.17
N PRO A 100 11.64 -5.09 -11.88
CA PRO A 100 10.54 -4.62 -11.05
C PRO A 100 9.91 -3.36 -11.66
N LYS A 101 8.58 -3.35 -11.76
CA LYS A 101 7.79 -2.20 -12.19
C LYS A 101 7.07 -1.64 -10.95
N PRO A 102 7.23 -0.34 -10.64
CA PRO A 102 6.54 0.25 -9.50
C PRO A 102 5.02 0.25 -9.72
N LEU A 103 4.26 -0.05 -8.66
CA LEU A 103 2.81 0.10 -8.64
C LEU A 103 2.47 1.45 -8.00
N TYR A 104 2.14 2.44 -8.83
CA TYR A 104 1.64 3.73 -8.37
C TYR A 104 0.12 3.67 -8.25
N LEU A 105 -0.39 3.69 -7.01
CA LEU A 105 -1.83 3.69 -6.76
C LEU A 105 -2.46 5.07 -6.95
N ARG A 106 -1.67 6.13 -6.74
CA ARG A 106 -2.07 7.51 -6.97
C ARG A 106 -1.89 7.89 -8.43
N GLY A 107 -2.82 8.68 -8.96
CA GLY A 107 -2.67 9.32 -10.28
C GLY A 107 -1.49 10.31 -10.32
N ALA A 108 -1.10 10.72 -11.53
CA ALA A 108 -0.05 11.72 -11.69
C ALA A 108 -0.49 13.06 -11.06
N ASP A 109 0.22 13.48 -10.01
CA ASP A 109 -0.01 14.77 -9.30
C ASP A 109 1.03 15.82 -9.76
N ALA A 110 1.31 15.84 -11.07
CA ALA A 110 2.23 16.80 -11.64
C ALA A 110 1.53 18.15 -11.77
N LYS A 111 1.99 19.17 -11.02
CA LYS A 111 1.57 20.55 -11.27
C LYS A 111 1.98 20.94 -12.70
N PRO A 112 1.09 21.62 -13.47
CA PRO A 112 1.49 22.19 -14.75
C PRO A 112 2.74 23.05 -14.54
N GLN A 113 3.76 22.86 -15.37
CA GLN A 113 4.96 23.67 -15.31
C GLN A 113 4.61 25.11 -15.74
N ALA A 114 4.21 25.95 -14.78
CA ALA A 114 4.00 27.37 -15.02
C ALA A 114 5.36 28.01 -15.36
N GLY A 115 5.43 28.61 -16.55
CA GLY A 115 6.66 28.92 -17.26
C GLY A 115 7.62 29.86 -16.54
N PHE A 116 8.71 29.31 -16.00
CA PHE A 116 9.99 30.03 -16.04
C PHE A 116 10.72 29.59 -17.31
N ILE A 117 10.47 30.33 -18.40
CA ILE A 117 11.28 30.22 -19.60
C ILE A 117 12.62 30.89 -19.30
N LEU A 118 13.66 30.09 -19.09
CA LEU A 118 15.03 30.60 -19.06
C LEU A 118 15.41 31.06 -20.48
N SER A 119 15.78 32.33 -20.62
CA SER A 119 16.26 32.88 -21.88
C SER A 119 17.47 32.08 -22.38
N ARG A 120 17.43 31.65 -23.64
CA ARG A 120 18.57 30.97 -24.28
C ARG A 120 19.77 31.91 -24.30
N LYS A 121 20.90 31.50 -23.70
CA LYS A 121 22.17 32.24 -23.79
C LYS A 121 22.57 32.31 -25.27
N LYS A 122 22.59 33.52 -25.86
CA LYS A 122 23.18 33.71 -27.19
C LYS A 122 24.66 33.32 -27.10
N ALA A 123 25.13 32.53 -28.07
CA ALA A 123 26.56 32.27 -28.21
C ALA A 123 27.26 33.62 -28.37
N GLY A 124 28.16 33.94 -27.44
CA GLY A 124 28.98 35.14 -27.54
C GLY A 124 29.74 35.10 -28.86
N LYS A 125 29.59 36.14 -29.67
CA LYS A 125 30.41 36.33 -30.85
C LYS A 125 31.84 36.49 -30.34
N LYS A 126 32.74 35.58 -30.71
CA LYS A 126 34.18 35.80 -30.54
C LYS A 126 34.57 36.81 -31.62
N ASP A 127 34.93 38.01 -31.18
CA ASP A 127 35.77 38.92 -31.96
C ASP A 127 37.23 38.49 -31.84
#